data_AF-A0A9P7BS92-F1
#
_entry.id   AF-A0A9P7BS92-F1
#
_cell.length_a   1.000
_cell.length_b   1.000
_cell.length_c   1.000
_cell.angle_alpha   90.00
_cell.angle_beta   90.00
_cell.angle_gamma   90.00
#
_symmetry.space_group_name_H-M   'P 1'
#
loop_
_entity.id
_entity.type
_entity.pdbx_description
1 polymer ?
#
loop_
_entity_poly.entity_id
_entity_poly.type
_entity_poly.pdbx_seq_one_letter_code
_entity_poly.pdbx_strand_id
1 'polypeptide(L)'
;MNTIKTIRISVLKLHVNPAPFRLHPDVSRLFTELSKNAPTLRTTKPRIDLTPSFQAVQQLSEENVSSLSRKAAFLLAVCAFLCPSDINRILASSIHNVSGSGGITFDIHKPKEKRNSRPIIKTIQIAPHHRKPLLFPVRAVILLNNHPALKSLRSYDTLSVNTKRPERRLSNTTISSWLRRLIRLSTTEMVSLLSVASTIALEKGIPLQDIVTLGNWSSAEVFQRHYNRSHTSSADFTNTLIPVIQVNRSGTEKDDDIFCDTRENPTL
;
A
#
# COMPACT_ATOMS: atom_id res chain seq x y z
N MET A 1 -14.60 6.89 -9.41
CA MET A 1 -15.32 6.02 -10.39
C MET A 1 -15.82 4.69 -9.82
N ASN A 2 -15.13 4.02 -8.87
CA ASN A 2 -15.59 2.72 -8.34
C ASN A 2 -16.87 2.81 -7.50
N THR A 3 -17.03 3.84 -6.66
CA THR A 3 -18.19 3.98 -5.75
C THR A 3 -19.52 4.09 -6.51
N ILE A 4 -19.58 4.88 -7.59
CA ILE A 4 -20.78 5.04 -8.42
C ILE A 4 -21.19 3.69 -9.05
N LYS A 5 -20.22 2.93 -9.58
CA LYS A 5 -20.45 1.58 -10.10
C LYS A 5 -20.89 0.61 -9.01
N THR A 6 -20.27 0.66 -7.83
CA THR A 6 -20.65 -0.18 -6.69
C THR A 6 -22.07 0.14 -6.23
N ILE A 7 -22.45 1.42 -6.12
CA ILE A 7 -23.81 1.83 -5.79
C ILE A 7 -24.80 1.29 -6.82
N ARG A 8 -24.51 1.45 -8.12
CA ARG A 8 -25.34 0.87 -9.20
C ARG A 8 -25.54 -0.63 -9.00
N ILE A 9 -24.46 -1.37 -8.76
CA ILE A 9 -24.52 -2.83 -8.54
C ILE A 9 -25.29 -3.17 -7.26
N SER A 10 -25.09 -2.45 -6.16
CA SER A 10 -25.78 -2.67 -4.90
C SER A 10 -27.29 -2.43 -5.04
N VAL A 11 -27.70 -1.35 -5.71
CA VAL A 11 -29.11 -1.05 -5.99
C VAL A 11 -29.73 -2.17 -6.84
N LEU A 12 -29.02 -2.66 -7.86
CA LEU A 12 -29.48 -3.78 -8.67
C LEU A 12 -29.64 -5.07 -7.84
N LYS A 13 -28.77 -5.31 -6.86
CA LYS A 13 -28.86 -6.50 -5.98
C LYS A 13 -30.01 -6.45 -4.98
N LEU A 14 -30.60 -5.27 -4.72
CA LEU A 14 -31.75 -5.11 -3.82
C LEU A 14 -33.09 -5.40 -4.52
N HIS A 15 -33.12 -5.56 -5.84
CA HIS A 15 -34.34 -5.81 -6.61
C HIS A 15 -34.51 -7.30 -6.90
N VAL A 16 -35.74 -7.80 -6.72
CA VAL A 16 -36.11 -9.20 -7.06
C VAL A 16 -35.95 -9.46 -8.56
N ASN A 17 -36.30 -8.48 -9.40
CA ASN A 17 -36.00 -8.48 -10.83
C ASN A 17 -35.25 -7.20 -11.22
N PRO A 18 -33.92 -7.26 -11.41
CA PRO A 18 -33.12 -6.09 -11.73
C PRO A 18 -33.18 -5.69 -13.21
N ALA A 19 -33.72 -6.52 -14.11
CA ALA A 19 -33.66 -6.28 -15.55
C ALA A 19 -34.36 -4.97 -16.00
N PRO A 20 -35.57 -4.63 -15.52
CA PRO A 20 -36.23 -3.37 -15.89
C PRO A 20 -35.44 -2.14 -15.40
N PHE A 21 -34.89 -2.21 -14.19
CA PHE A 21 -34.10 -1.12 -13.61
C PHE A 21 -32.73 -0.97 -14.28
N ARG A 22 -32.09 -2.08 -14.68
CA ARG A 22 -30.78 -2.09 -15.35
C ARG A 22 -30.83 -1.44 -16.71
N LEU A 23 -31.91 -1.70 -17.46
CA LEU A 23 -32.12 -1.23 -18.83
C LEU A 23 -32.86 0.10 -18.91
N HIS A 24 -33.35 0.63 -17.78
CA HIS A 24 -34.07 1.90 -17.77
C HIS A 24 -33.18 3.04 -18.29
N PRO A 25 -33.63 3.82 -19.30
CA PRO A 25 -32.86 4.90 -19.90
C PRO A 25 -32.42 5.93 -18.85
N ASP A 26 -33.32 6.32 -17.95
CA ASP A 26 -33.04 7.33 -16.92
C ASP A 26 -32.01 6.86 -15.89
N VAL A 27 -32.01 5.57 -15.52
CA VAL A 27 -31.00 5.01 -14.61
C VAL A 27 -29.63 5.04 -15.28
N SER A 28 -29.55 4.64 -16.56
CA SER A 28 -28.30 4.70 -17.31
C SER A 28 -27.82 6.14 -17.55
N ARG A 29 -28.74 7.07 -17.82
CA ARG A 29 -28.46 8.51 -17.93
C ARG A 29 -27.94 9.07 -16.62
N LEU A 30 -28.61 8.80 -15.50
CA LEU A 30 -28.19 9.22 -14.16
C LEU A 30 -26.76 8.78 -13.86
N PHE A 31 -26.44 7.50 -14.03
CA PHE A 31 -25.09 7.01 -13.72
C PHE A 31 -24.01 7.53 -14.69
N THR A 32 -24.39 7.81 -15.94
CA THR A 32 -23.52 8.49 -16.91
C THR A 32 -23.25 9.93 -16.48
N GLU A 33 -24.28 10.69 -16.14
CA GLU A 33 -24.17 12.07 -15.69
C GLU A 33 -23.43 12.18 -14.35
N LEU A 34 -23.68 11.29 -13.39
CA LEU A 34 -22.89 11.23 -12.15
C LEU A 34 -21.41 10.96 -12.41
N SER A 35 -21.08 10.20 -13.47
CA SER A 35 -19.69 9.93 -13.82
C SER A 35 -19.04 11.12 -14.52
N LYS A 36 -19.77 11.84 -15.38
CA LYS A 36 -19.31 13.06 -16.04
C LYS A 36 -19.12 14.21 -15.05
N ASN A 37 -20.06 14.38 -14.13
CA ASN A 37 -20.05 15.43 -13.11
C ASN A 37 -19.24 15.06 -11.86
N ALA A 38 -18.57 13.90 -11.86
CA ALA A 38 -17.69 13.54 -10.75
C ALA A 38 -16.51 14.53 -10.71
N PRO A 39 -16.04 14.95 -9.52
CA PRO A 39 -14.86 15.78 -9.40
C PRO A 39 -13.68 15.17 -10.13
N THR A 40 -12.93 16.01 -10.85
CA THR A 40 -11.69 15.60 -11.49
C THR A 40 -10.74 15.08 -10.42
N LEU A 41 -10.17 13.90 -10.67
CA LEU A 41 -9.24 13.29 -9.75
C LEU A 41 -7.82 13.61 -10.20
N ARG A 42 -7.03 14.20 -9.31
CA ARG A 42 -5.59 14.27 -9.53
C ARG A 42 -5.02 12.86 -9.47
N THR A 43 -4.32 12.45 -10.52
CA THR A 43 -3.65 11.16 -10.58
C THR A 43 -2.50 11.12 -9.57
N THR A 44 -1.66 12.16 -9.56
CA THR A 44 -0.59 12.33 -8.58
C THR A 44 -1.12 12.85 -7.25
N LYS A 45 -0.78 12.17 -6.16
CA LYS A 45 -1.08 12.60 -4.78
C LYS A 45 0.16 13.16 -4.10
N PRO A 46 0.00 14.02 -3.07
CA PRO A 46 1.15 14.50 -2.31
C PRO A 46 1.98 13.35 -1.73
N ARG A 47 3.29 13.54 -1.79
CA ARG A 47 4.26 12.63 -1.16
C ARG A 47 4.11 12.71 0.35
N ILE A 48 4.09 11.55 1.01
CA ILE A 48 3.99 11.45 2.46
C ILE A 48 5.35 11.05 3.01
N ASP A 49 5.92 11.91 3.85
CA ASP A 49 7.14 11.60 4.58
C ASP A 49 6.83 10.77 5.82
N LEU A 50 7.29 9.51 5.85
CA LEU A 50 7.11 8.62 6.99
C LEU A 50 8.09 8.89 8.14
N THR A 51 9.00 9.86 8.02
CA THR A 51 10.01 10.16 9.06
C THR A 51 9.41 10.39 10.46
N PRO A 52 8.35 11.21 10.64
CA PRO A 52 7.71 11.37 11.96
C PRO A 52 7.17 10.06 12.53
N SER A 53 6.56 9.22 11.68
CA SER A 53 6.07 7.90 12.08
C SER A 53 7.22 6.99 12.54
N PHE A 54 8.33 6.96 11.78
CA PHE A 54 9.51 6.17 12.14
C PHE A 54 10.18 6.66 13.43
N GLN A 55 10.27 7.98 13.64
CA GLN A 55 10.78 8.55 14.89
C GLN A 55 9.94 8.08 16.09
N ALA A 56 8.61 8.13 15.99
CA ALA A 56 7.74 7.64 17.06
C ALA A 56 7.88 6.13 17.30
N VAL A 57 8.03 5.34 16.23
CA VAL A 57 8.26 3.89 16.32
C VAL A 57 9.58 3.60 17.01
N GLN A 58 10.63 4.37 16.72
CA GLN A 58 11.95 4.22 17.34
C GLN A 58 11.88 4.39 18.87
N GLN A 59 11.04 5.31 19.35
CA GLN A 59 10.85 5.59 20.79
C GLN A 59 9.99 4.54 21.54
N LEU A 60 9.39 3.57 20.84
CA LEU A 60 8.64 2.51 21.50
C LEU A 60 9.59 1.55 22.24
N SER A 61 9.34 1.40 23.55
CA SER A 61 10.07 0.48 24.42
C SER A 61 10.02 -0.96 23.90
N GLU A 62 11.17 -1.63 23.95
CA GLU A 62 11.34 -3.05 23.61
C GLU A 62 11.09 -3.97 24.82
N GLU A 63 11.02 -3.43 26.03
CA GLU A 63 10.73 -4.17 27.27
C GLU A 63 9.23 -4.39 27.50
N ASN A 64 8.40 -3.50 26.94
CA ASN A 64 6.96 -3.60 27.06
C ASN A 64 6.38 -4.33 25.83
N VAL A 65 5.79 -5.51 26.05
CA VAL A 65 5.17 -6.34 24.99
C VAL A 65 4.21 -5.56 24.11
N SER A 66 3.38 -4.66 24.67
CA SER A 66 2.42 -3.87 23.90
C SER A 66 3.10 -2.82 23.02
N SER A 67 4.13 -2.16 23.52
CA SER A 67 4.98 -1.25 22.73
C SER A 67 5.74 -1.99 21.63
N LEU A 68 6.35 -3.12 21.97
CA LEU A 68 7.09 -3.96 21.02
C LEU A 68 6.17 -4.57 19.96
N SER A 69 4.95 -4.99 20.32
CA SER A 69 3.93 -5.46 19.37
C SER A 69 3.54 -4.37 18.37
N ARG A 70 3.38 -3.12 18.84
CA ARG A 70 3.10 -1.97 17.97
C ARG A 70 4.27 -1.66 17.04
N LYS A 71 5.50 -1.69 17.56
CA LYS A 71 6.74 -1.50 16.79
C LYS A 71 6.85 -2.57 15.68
N ALA A 72 6.73 -3.85 16.03
CA ALA A 72 6.75 -4.95 15.08
C ALA A 72 5.63 -4.84 14.04
N ALA A 73 4.38 -4.57 14.46
CA ALA A 73 3.26 -4.43 13.54
C ALA A 73 3.47 -3.29 12.51
N PHE A 74 3.98 -2.13 12.94
CA PHE A 74 4.25 -1.03 12.03
C PHE A 74 5.37 -1.36 11.04
N LEU A 75 6.49 -1.90 11.53
CA LEU A 75 7.63 -2.26 10.68
C LEU A 75 7.25 -3.37 9.68
N LEU A 76 6.47 -4.36 10.09
CA LEU A 76 5.93 -5.40 9.21
C LEU A 76 4.99 -4.83 8.15
N ALA A 77 4.10 -3.92 8.53
CA ALA A 77 3.18 -3.29 7.59
C ALA A 77 3.91 -2.48 6.50
N VAL A 78 5.01 -1.81 6.87
CA VAL A 78 5.80 -0.98 5.94
C VAL A 78 6.76 -1.83 5.11
N CYS A 79 7.54 -2.69 5.75
CA CYS A 79 8.62 -3.44 5.09
C CYS A 79 8.13 -4.68 4.33
N ALA A 80 6.98 -5.24 4.71
CA ALA A 80 6.42 -6.45 4.09
C ALA A 80 5.01 -6.25 3.55
N PHE A 81 4.53 -4.99 3.48
CA PHE A 81 3.22 -4.67 2.88
C PHE A 81 2.03 -5.38 3.53
N LEU A 82 2.17 -5.77 4.81
CA LEU A 82 1.16 -6.57 5.49
C LEU A 82 0.00 -5.73 5.98
N CYS A 83 -1.23 -6.20 5.71
CA CYS A 83 -2.42 -5.59 6.28
C CYS A 83 -2.67 -6.10 7.72
N PRO A 84 -3.52 -5.42 8.51
CA PRO A 84 -3.79 -5.81 9.90
C PRO A 84 -4.21 -7.27 10.10
N SER A 85 -4.98 -7.84 9.17
CA SER A 85 -5.38 -9.25 9.27
C SER A 85 -4.24 -10.21 9.01
N ASP A 86 -3.28 -9.85 8.16
CA ASP A 86 -2.12 -10.70 7.87
C ASP A 86 -1.18 -10.70 9.08
N ILE A 87 -0.92 -9.54 9.69
CA ILE A 87 -0.11 -9.42 10.92
C ILE A 87 -0.70 -10.27 12.06
N ASN A 88 -2.02 -10.25 12.22
CA ASN A 88 -2.71 -11.04 13.25
C ASN A 88 -2.64 -12.57 13.02
N ARG A 89 -2.27 -12.98 11.81
CA ARG A 89 -2.25 -14.38 11.34
C ARG A 89 -0.84 -14.92 11.15
N ILE A 90 0.19 -14.16 11.53
CA ILE A 90 1.58 -14.63 11.55
C ILE A 90 1.72 -15.73 12.60
N LEU A 91 2.14 -16.91 12.17
CA LEU A 91 2.44 -18.04 13.05
C LEU A 91 3.77 -17.82 13.75
N ALA A 92 3.76 -17.81 15.08
CA ALA A 92 4.96 -17.56 15.84
C ALA A 92 5.96 -18.73 15.76
N SER A 93 5.45 -19.96 15.67
CA SER A 93 6.24 -21.19 15.48
C SER A 93 7.01 -21.22 14.16
N SER A 94 6.52 -20.50 13.14
CA SER A 94 7.13 -20.46 11.79
C SER A 94 8.28 -19.46 11.66
N ILE A 95 8.53 -18.63 12.68
CA ILE A 95 9.55 -17.58 12.59
C ILE A 95 10.94 -18.20 12.72
N HIS A 96 11.74 -18.11 11.66
CA HIS A 96 13.11 -18.62 11.63
C HIS A 96 14.08 -17.64 10.97
N ASN A 97 15.36 -17.74 11.33
CA ASN A 97 16.42 -16.99 10.69
C ASN A 97 16.73 -17.60 9.31
N VAL A 98 16.97 -16.74 8.33
CA VAL A 98 17.45 -17.16 7.01
C VAL A 98 18.97 -17.23 7.05
N SER A 99 19.50 -18.45 6.97
CA SER A 99 20.94 -18.75 7.01
C SER A 99 21.76 -17.83 6.10
N GLY A 100 22.85 -17.27 6.63
CA GLY A 100 23.79 -16.43 5.88
C GLY A 100 23.32 -15.00 5.56
N SER A 101 22.03 -14.67 5.70
CA SER A 101 21.50 -13.35 5.33
C SER A 101 21.25 -12.41 6.51
N GLY A 102 21.10 -12.93 7.73
CA GLY A 102 20.65 -12.17 8.90
C GLY A 102 19.18 -11.72 8.83
N GLY A 103 18.42 -12.19 7.82
CA GLY A 103 16.99 -11.98 7.69
C GLY A 103 16.16 -13.01 8.44
N ILE A 104 14.84 -12.84 8.40
CA ILE A 104 13.88 -13.82 8.93
C ILE A 104 12.85 -14.18 7.88
N THR A 105 12.26 -15.35 8.08
CA THR A 105 11.13 -15.88 7.35
C THR A 105 10.03 -16.27 8.32
N PHE A 106 8.78 -16.10 7.90
CA PHE A 106 7.61 -16.50 8.68
C PHE A 106 6.39 -16.73 7.78
N ASP A 107 5.46 -17.51 8.29
CA ASP A 107 4.23 -17.88 7.61
C ASP A 107 3.03 -17.11 8.14
N ILE A 108 2.19 -16.67 7.20
CA ILE A 108 0.88 -16.09 7.48
C ILE A 108 -0.16 -17.16 7.15
N HIS A 109 -0.88 -17.62 8.17
CA HIS A 109 -1.89 -18.66 8.00
C HIS A 109 -3.23 -18.06 7.55
N LYS A 110 -3.76 -18.52 6.42
CA LYS A 110 -5.00 -18.04 5.82
C LYS A 110 -4.97 -16.51 5.68
N PRO A 111 -4.05 -15.89 4.92
CA PRO A 111 -4.08 -14.45 4.68
C PRO A 111 -5.42 -14.04 4.04
N LYS A 112 -5.65 -12.73 3.86
CA LYS A 112 -6.86 -12.28 3.13
C LYS A 112 -6.92 -12.85 1.70
N GLU A 113 -5.75 -13.11 1.12
CA GLU A 113 -5.56 -13.77 -0.15
C GLU A 113 -6.13 -15.19 -0.17
N LYS A 114 -6.70 -15.57 -1.32
CA LYS A 114 -7.14 -16.93 -1.61
C LYS A 114 -6.59 -17.33 -2.97
N ARG A 115 -6.27 -18.61 -3.14
CA ARG A 115 -5.91 -19.19 -4.43
C ARG A 115 -6.95 -20.22 -4.80
N ASN A 116 -7.55 -20.09 -5.99
CA ASN A 116 -8.65 -20.95 -6.43
C ASN A 116 -9.77 -21.07 -5.38
N SER A 117 -10.16 -19.93 -4.79
CA SER A 117 -11.14 -19.82 -3.71
C SER A 117 -10.77 -20.53 -2.39
N ARG A 118 -9.57 -21.10 -2.28
CA ARG A 118 -9.09 -21.78 -1.07
C ARG A 118 -8.17 -20.88 -0.24
N PRO A 119 -8.22 -20.96 1.10
CA PRO A 119 -7.21 -20.34 1.95
C PRO A 119 -5.81 -20.90 1.65
N ILE A 120 -4.79 -20.07 1.79
CA ILE A 120 -3.38 -20.46 1.57
C ILE A 120 -2.55 -20.23 2.84
N ILE A 121 -1.30 -20.68 2.80
CA ILE A 121 -0.24 -20.18 3.68
C ILE A 121 0.66 -19.31 2.80
N LYS A 122 1.01 -18.11 3.28
CA LYS A 122 1.94 -17.21 2.59
C LYS A 122 3.20 -17.04 3.42
N THR A 123 4.33 -17.46 2.88
CA THR A 123 5.64 -17.24 3.49
C THR A 123 6.18 -15.87 3.08
N ILE A 124 6.69 -15.13 4.04
CA ILE A 124 7.30 -13.81 3.84
C ILE A 124 8.74 -13.86 4.34
N GLN A 125 9.66 -13.31 3.55
CA GLN A 125 11.04 -13.07 3.95
C GLN A 125 11.27 -11.58 4.17
N ILE A 126 11.94 -11.25 5.27
CA ILE A 126 12.34 -9.88 5.60
C ILE A 126 13.85 -9.82 5.75
N ALA A 127 14.46 -8.93 4.97
CA ALA A 127 15.88 -8.64 5.05
C ALA A 127 16.21 -7.78 6.29
N PRO A 128 17.44 -7.91 6.83
CA PRO A 128 17.93 -7.03 7.87
C PRO A 128 18.12 -5.59 7.35
N HIS A 129 17.88 -4.61 8.21
CA HIS A 129 18.29 -3.22 8.00
C HIS A 129 19.66 -2.89 8.64
N HIS A 130 20.75 -3.04 7.89
CA HIS A 130 22.12 -2.93 8.43
C HIS A 130 22.51 -1.57 9.05
N ARG A 131 21.86 -0.47 8.67
CA ARG A 131 22.27 0.90 9.09
C ARG A 131 21.52 1.50 10.28
N LYS A 132 20.38 0.92 10.69
CA LYS A 132 19.50 1.49 11.74
C LYS A 132 18.94 0.37 12.64
N PRO A 133 19.69 -0.05 13.66
CA PRO A 133 19.31 -1.18 14.52
C PRO A 133 17.97 -1.02 15.25
N LEU A 134 17.56 0.22 15.54
CA LEU A 134 16.29 0.51 16.24
C LEU A 134 15.05 0.52 15.33
N LEU A 135 15.25 0.52 14.00
CA LEU A 135 14.20 0.39 12.99
C LEU A 135 14.32 -0.96 12.24
N PHE A 136 14.85 -1.97 12.93
CA PHE A 136 15.17 -3.26 12.35
C PHE A 136 13.96 -4.21 12.50
N PRO A 137 13.19 -4.49 11.43
CA PRO A 137 11.98 -5.33 11.51
C PRO A 137 12.31 -6.71 12.06
N VAL A 138 13.45 -7.29 11.65
CA VAL A 138 13.95 -8.57 12.13
C VAL A 138 14.09 -8.60 13.66
N ARG A 139 14.72 -7.59 14.27
CA ARG A 139 14.93 -7.51 15.73
C ARG A 139 13.61 -7.32 16.45
N ALA A 140 12.75 -6.44 15.96
CA ALA A 140 11.44 -6.23 16.59
C ALA A 140 10.62 -7.53 16.61
N VAL A 141 10.65 -8.31 15.53
CA VAL A 141 9.96 -9.60 15.44
C VAL A 141 10.62 -10.66 16.33
N ILE A 142 11.95 -10.80 16.31
CA ILE A 142 12.65 -11.78 17.16
C ILE A 142 12.48 -11.47 18.64
N LEU A 143 12.68 -10.21 19.06
CA LEU A 143 12.49 -9.79 20.44
C LEU A 143 11.05 -10.02 20.88
N LEU A 144 10.08 -9.71 20.03
CA LEU A 144 8.68 -9.96 20.33
C LEU A 144 8.45 -11.47 20.44
N ASN A 145 8.95 -12.26 19.50
CA ASN A 145 8.68 -13.68 19.46
C ASN A 145 9.21 -14.40 20.71
N ASN A 146 10.37 -13.95 21.21
CA ASN A 146 11.08 -14.55 22.34
C ASN A 146 10.83 -13.84 23.67
N HIS A 147 9.95 -12.84 23.70
CA HIS A 147 9.74 -12.02 24.89
C HIS A 147 9.29 -12.88 26.09
N PRO A 148 9.97 -12.82 27.26
CA PRO A 148 9.67 -13.71 28.39
C PRO A 148 8.22 -13.68 28.84
N ALA A 149 7.64 -12.48 28.92
CA ALA A 149 6.23 -12.30 29.27
C ALA A 149 5.24 -12.99 28.30
N LEU A 150 5.62 -13.30 27.06
CA LEU A 150 4.72 -14.01 26.14
C LEU A 150 4.65 -15.51 26.39
N LYS A 151 5.61 -16.11 27.11
CA LYS A 151 5.59 -17.54 27.44
C LYS A 151 4.32 -17.93 28.19
N SER A 152 3.84 -17.07 29.09
CA SER A 152 2.60 -17.29 29.86
C SER A 152 1.35 -16.72 29.20
N LEU A 153 1.48 -15.79 28.24
CA LEU A 153 0.34 -15.09 27.61
C LEU A 153 -0.15 -15.73 26.31
N ARG A 154 0.64 -16.62 25.67
CA ARG A 154 0.25 -17.21 24.38
C ARG A 154 -0.72 -18.37 24.53
N SER A 155 -1.99 -18.07 24.37
CA SER A 155 -3.04 -19.07 24.18
C SER A 155 -3.12 -19.61 22.74
N TYR A 156 -2.48 -18.93 21.79
CA TYR A 156 -2.51 -19.25 20.35
C TYR A 156 -1.12 -19.09 19.74
N ASP A 157 -0.85 -19.86 18.68
CA ASP A 157 0.34 -19.71 17.86
C ASP A 157 0.24 -18.49 16.95
N THR A 158 0.39 -17.30 17.55
CA THR A 158 0.34 -16.01 16.86
C THR A 158 1.43 -15.08 17.40
N LEU A 159 2.09 -14.33 16.52
CA LEU A 159 3.11 -13.36 16.92
C LEU A 159 2.57 -12.25 17.84
N SER A 160 1.37 -11.73 17.53
CA SER A 160 0.74 -10.64 18.29
C SER A 160 -0.24 -11.18 19.33
N VAL A 161 -0.10 -10.76 20.59
CA VAL A 161 -0.92 -11.24 21.70
C VAL A 161 -1.71 -10.10 22.34
N ASN A 162 -2.90 -10.40 22.84
CA ASN A 162 -3.71 -9.47 23.61
C ASN A 162 -3.20 -9.41 25.05
N THR A 163 -2.39 -8.40 25.37
CA THR A 163 -1.78 -8.26 26.70
C THR A 163 -2.79 -7.96 27.82
N LYS A 164 -4.01 -7.51 27.50
CA LYS A 164 -5.06 -7.21 28.50
C LYS A 164 -5.97 -8.41 28.77
N ARG A 165 -6.12 -9.30 27.79
CA ARG A 165 -7.01 -10.47 27.79
C ARG A 165 -6.35 -11.61 27.00
N PRO A 166 -5.33 -12.29 27.58
CA PRO A 166 -4.49 -13.26 26.88
C PRO A 166 -5.26 -14.49 26.36
N GLU A 167 -6.42 -14.78 26.95
CA GLU A 167 -7.35 -15.83 26.53
C GLU A 167 -8.03 -15.50 25.19
N ARG A 168 -8.08 -14.21 24.81
CA ARG A 168 -8.69 -13.73 23.57
C ARG A 168 -7.64 -13.39 22.54
N ARG A 169 -7.92 -13.73 21.27
CA ARG A 169 -7.10 -13.26 20.15
C ARG A 169 -7.11 -11.74 20.06
N LEU A 170 -5.97 -11.17 19.69
CA LEU A 170 -5.89 -9.77 19.36
C LEU A 170 -6.80 -9.47 18.16
N SER A 171 -7.53 -8.36 18.21
CA SER A 171 -8.44 -8.02 17.13
C SER A 171 -7.72 -7.32 15.98
N ASN A 172 -8.15 -7.57 14.74
CA ASN A 172 -7.65 -6.85 13.57
C ASN A 172 -7.87 -5.33 13.69
N THR A 173 -8.93 -4.91 14.39
CA THR A 173 -9.25 -3.49 14.60
C THR A 173 -8.24 -2.85 15.56
N THR A 174 -7.74 -3.57 16.57
CA THR A 174 -6.66 -3.10 17.44
C THR A 174 -5.39 -2.81 16.64
N ILE A 175 -4.93 -3.76 15.82
CA ILE A 175 -3.76 -3.57 14.95
C ILE A 175 -4.00 -2.42 13.98
N SER A 176 -5.18 -2.36 13.36
CA SER A 176 -5.57 -1.26 12.46
C SER A 176 -5.47 0.10 13.15
N SER A 177 -5.94 0.22 14.39
CA SER A 177 -5.87 1.46 15.17
C SER A 177 -4.44 1.85 15.52
N TRP A 178 -3.56 0.88 15.81
CA TRP A 178 -2.14 1.16 16.02
C TRP A 178 -1.48 1.74 14.77
N LEU A 179 -1.66 1.08 13.61
CA LEU A 179 -1.10 1.55 12.34
C LEU A 179 -1.64 2.93 11.96
N ARG A 180 -2.95 3.15 12.13
CA ARG A 180 -3.59 4.46 11.87
C ARG A 180 -3.05 5.57 12.78
N ARG A 181 -2.81 5.27 14.06
CA ARG A 181 -2.26 6.26 15.00
C ARG A 181 -0.83 6.66 14.61
N LEU A 182 -0.02 5.70 14.17
CA LEU A 182 1.35 5.96 13.77
C LEU A 182 1.42 6.74 12.45
N ILE A 183 0.72 6.30 11.39
CA ILE A 183 0.74 7.02 10.10
C ILE A 183 0.17 8.45 10.20
N ARG A 184 -0.75 8.70 11.14
CA ARG A 184 -1.30 10.05 11.40
C ARG A 184 -0.27 11.06 11.89
N LEU A 185 0.89 10.60 12.37
CA LEU A 185 2.01 11.48 12.71
C LEU A 185 2.68 12.06 11.46
N SER A 186 2.53 11.38 10.32
CA SER A 186 3.12 11.76 9.04
C SER A 186 2.14 12.43 8.08
N THR A 187 0.83 12.28 8.28
CA THR A 187 -0.19 12.85 7.39
C THR A 187 -1.56 12.95 8.05
N THR A 188 -2.33 13.96 7.64
CA THR A 188 -3.76 14.09 7.98
C THR A 188 -4.68 13.38 6.99
N GLU A 189 -4.15 12.96 5.84
CA GLU A 189 -4.93 12.26 4.83
C GLU A 189 -5.35 10.86 5.30
N MET A 190 -6.55 10.42 4.92
CA MET A 190 -6.99 9.05 5.16
C MET A 190 -6.36 8.12 4.13
N VAL A 191 -5.22 7.54 4.48
CA VAL A 191 -4.42 6.73 3.56
C VAL A 191 -4.11 5.34 4.11
N SER A 192 -3.91 4.41 3.20
CA SER A 192 -3.40 3.08 3.53
C SER A 192 -1.89 3.13 3.67
N LEU A 193 -1.35 2.63 4.80
CA LEU A 193 0.09 2.52 5.02
C LEU A 193 0.76 1.67 3.94
N LEU A 194 0.07 0.63 3.45
CA LEU A 194 0.48 -0.18 2.31
C LEU A 194 0.77 0.69 1.08
N SER A 195 -0.20 1.55 0.69
CA SER A 195 -0.09 2.42 -0.49
C SER A 195 1.07 3.41 -0.37
N VAL A 196 1.29 3.98 0.83
CA VAL A 196 2.40 4.90 1.08
C VAL A 196 3.73 4.15 1.00
N ALA A 197 3.87 3.03 1.70
CA ALA A 197 5.10 2.24 1.74
C ALA A 197 5.49 1.70 0.37
N SER A 198 4.53 1.16 -0.40
CA SER A 198 4.77 0.65 -1.74
C SER A 198 5.13 1.73 -2.76
N THR A 199 4.56 2.93 -2.61
CA THR A 199 4.95 4.07 -3.46
C THR A 199 6.38 4.49 -3.15
N ILE A 200 6.75 4.60 -1.86
CA ILE A 200 8.12 4.94 -1.45
C ILE A 200 9.11 3.88 -1.94
N ALA A 201 8.75 2.60 -1.87
CA ALA A 201 9.57 1.50 -2.39
C ALA A 201 9.84 1.66 -3.90
N LEU A 202 8.80 1.97 -4.68
CA LEU A 202 8.93 2.21 -6.12
C LEU A 202 9.83 3.42 -6.41
N GLU A 203 9.62 4.54 -5.69
CA GLU A 203 10.46 5.75 -5.80
C GLU A 203 11.93 5.49 -5.44
N LYS A 204 12.20 4.48 -4.61
CA LYS A 204 13.55 4.06 -4.23
C LYS A 204 14.15 3.00 -5.15
N GLY A 205 13.49 2.70 -6.27
CA GLY A 205 14.00 1.81 -7.31
C GLY A 205 13.79 0.32 -7.04
N ILE A 206 12.94 -0.05 -6.07
CA ILE A 206 12.55 -1.46 -5.92
C ILE A 206 11.75 -1.86 -7.17
N PRO A 207 12.08 -2.99 -7.83
CA PRO A 207 11.39 -3.41 -9.04
C PRO A 207 9.88 -3.51 -8.83
N LEU A 208 9.12 -3.00 -9.81
CA LEU A 208 7.66 -3.00 -9.79
C LEU A 208 7.10 -4.42 -9.54
N GLN A 209 7.71 -5.44 -10.15
CA GLN A 209 7.23 -6.80 -10.02
C GLN A 209 7.43 -7.38 -8.61
N ASP A 210 8.50 -6.98 -7.91
CA ASP A 210 8.72 -7.38 -6.52
C ASP A 210 7.69 -6.71 -5.60
N ILE A 211 7.40 -5.42 -5.85
CA ILE A 211 6.37 -4.68 -5.11
C ILE A 211 4.99 -5.33 -5.34
N VAL A 212 4.67 -5.71 -6.58
CA VAL A 212 3.42 -6.38 -6.94
C VAL A 212 3.27 -7.75 -6.30
N THR A 213 4.35 -8.54 -6.32
CA THR A 213 4.38 -9.87 -5.70
C THR A 213 4.25 -9.78 -4.18
N LEU A 214 5.00 -8.88 -3.55
CA LEU A 214 4.97 -8.71 -2.09
C LEU A 214 3.61 -8.17 -1.63
N GLY A 215 3.11 -7.12 -2.29
CA GLY A 215 1.82 -6.49 -2.03
C GLY A 215 0.60 -7.33 -2.42
N ASN A 216 0.83 -8.44 -3.13
CA ASN A 216 -0.19 -9.36 -3.61
C ASN A 216 -1.31 -8.65 -4.40
N TRP A 217 -0.92 -7.88 -5.41
CA TRP A 217 -1.87 -7.35 -6.38
C TRP A 217 -1.98 -8.30 -7.57
N SER A 218 -3.18 -8.40 -8.16
CA SER A 218 -3.43 -9.28 -9.31
C SER A 218 -2.67 -8.86 -10.57
N SER A 219 -2.25 -7.60 -10.65
CA SER A 219 -1.44 -7.07 -11.73
C SER A 219 -0.72 -5.79 -11.32
N ALA A 220 0.31 -5.42 -12.09
CA ALA A 220 0.96 -4.12 -12.00
C ALA A 220 -0.01 -2.95 -12.23
N GLU A 221 -0.99 -3.11 -13.13
CA GLU A 221 -2.00 -2.10 -13.38
C GLU A 221 -2.87 -1.83 -12.15
N VAL A 222 -3.27 -2.88 -11.42
CA VAL A 222 -4.04 -2.73 -10.18
C VAL A 222 -3.25 -1.94 -9.14
N PHE A 223 -1.96 -2.24 -9.00
CA PHE A 223 -1.07 -1.46 -8.15
C PHE A 223 -1.01 0.00 -8.59
N GLN A 224 -0.66 0.26 -9.85
CA GLN A 224 -0.49 1.61 -10.37
C GLN A 224 -1.76 2.43 -10.22
N ARG A 225 -2.93 1.87 -10.52
CA ARG A 225 -4.21 2.60 -10.51
C ARG A 225 -4.76 2.87 -9.11
N HIS A 226 -4.53 1.96 -8.16
CA HIS A 226 -5.22 1.99 -6.86
C HIS A 226 -4.32 2.24 -5.66
N TYR A 227 -3.03 1.93 -5.76
CA TYR A 227 -2.11 1.93 -4.62
C TYR A 227 -0.91 2.84 -4.83
N ASN A 228 -0.39 2.95 -6.05
CA ASN A 228 0.64 3.92 -6.36
C ASN A 228 0.08 5.34 -6.19
N ARG A 229 0.80 6.18 -5.46
CA ARG A 229 0.44 7.58 -5.23
C ARG A 229 1.17 8.53 -6.17
N SER A 230 2.28 8.09 -6.77
CA SER A 230 3.10 8.87 -7.67
C SER A 230 2.84 8.45 -9.12
N HIS A 231 2.32 9.37 -9.92
CA HIS A 231 2.12 9.18 -11.36
C HIS A 231 3.01 10.12 -12.18
N THR A 232 4.10 10.60 -11.59
CA THR A 232 5.10 11.42 -12.26
C THR A 232 6.23 10.53 -12.74
N SER A 233 6.53 10.55 -14.04
CA SER A 233 7.78 9.98 -14.54
C SER A 233 8.93 10.88 -14.11
N SER A 234 9.95 10.29 -13.48
CA SER A 234 11.24 10.96 -13.25
C SER A 234 12.25 10.68 -14.37
N ALA A 235 11.84 9.97 -15.43
CA ALA A 235 12.71 9.72 -16.57
C ALA A 235 13.00 11.02 -17.31
N ASP A 236 14.28 11.25 -17.60
CA ASP A 236 14.73 12.41 -18.36
C ASP A 236 14.52 12.17 -19.86
N PHE A 237 13.24 12.18 -20.27
CA PHE A 237 12.86 12.02 -21.67
C PHE A 237 13.48 13.11 -22.54
N THR A 238 13.63 14.32 -22.00
CA THR A 238 14.22 15.46 -22.70
C THR A 238 15.62 15.12 -23.19
N ASN A 239 16.53 14.77 -22.28
CA ASN A 239 17.92 14.48 -22.68
C ASN A 239 18.08 13.08 -23.31
N THR A 240 17.12 12.18 -23.12
CA THR A 240 17.15 10.84 -23.74
C THR A 240 16.71 10.86 -25.21
N LEU A 241 15.68 11.65 -25.54
CA LEU A 241 15.05 11.64 -26.87
C LEU A 241 15.57 12.76 -27.77
N ILE A 242 15.98 13.89 -27.20
CA ILE A 242 16.51 15.00 -27.98
C ILE A 242 17.98 14.68 -28.27
N PRO A 243 18.36 14.41 -29.54
CA PRO A 243 19.76 14.20 -29.86
C PRO A 243 20.53 15.50 -29.58
N VAL A 244 21.77 15.36 -29.11
CA VAL A 244 22.67 16.50 -28.98
C VAL A 244 23.00 16.99 -30.40
N ILE A 245 22.28 18.01 -30.87
CA ILE A 245 22.61 18.68 -32.13
C ILE A 245 23.87 19.49 -31.87
N GLN A 246 25.02 18.99 -32.34
CA GLN A 246 26.21 19.81 -32.48
C GLN A 246 25.93 20.84 -33.57
N VAL A 247 25.55 22.05 -33.18
CA VAL A 247 25.37 23.15 -34.12
C VAL A 247 26.76 23.58 -34.61
N ASN A 248 27.19 22.99 -35.72
CA ASN A 248 28.21 23.61 -36.56
C ASN A 248 27.56 24.88 -37.14
N ARG A 249 27.92 26.04 -36.59
CA ARG A 249 27.44 27.34 -37.07
C ARG A 249 27.93 27.58 -38.50
N SER A 250 27.11 27.22 -39.48
CA SER A 250 27.07 27.88 -40.78
C SER A 250 25.72 27.61 -41.43
N GLY A 251 24.93 28.66 -41.66
CA GLY A 251 23.74 28.59 -42.49
C GLY A 251 22.53 29.24 -41.83
N THR A 252 22.23 30.45 -42.30
CA THR A 252 20.98 31.19 -42.06
C THR A 252 19.78 30.46 -42.65
N GLU A 253 18.72 30.26 -41.88
CA GLU A 253 17.36 30.28 -42.42
C GLU A 253 16.33 30.52 -41.31
N LYS A 254 15.38 31.42 -41.60
CA LYS A 254 14.25 31.78 -40.75
C LYS A 254 13.11 30.84 -41.12
N ASP A 255 12.63 30.05 -40.17
CA ASP A 255 11.32 29.40 -40.24
C ASP A 255 10.48 29.87 -39.04
N ASP A 256 9.57 30.80 -39.33
CA ASP A 256 8.52 31.22 -38.39
C ASP A 256 7.28 30.36 -38.66
N ASP A 257 7.23 29.16 -38.08
CA ASP A 257 6.02 28.34 -38.05
C ASP A 257 5.01 28.93 -37.05
N ILE A 258 4.03 29.65 -37.59
CA ILE A 258 2.88 30.19 -36.85
C ILE A 258 1.94 29.03 -36.48
N PHE A 259 1.83 28.76 -35.18
CA PHE A 259 0.85 27.83 -34.62
C PHE A 259 -0.56 28.44 -34.68
N CYS A 260 -1.35 28.09 -35.70
CA CYS A 260 -2.73 28.53 -35.83
C CYS A 260 -3.68 27.69 -34.98
N ASP A 261 -4.05 28.20 -33.79
CA ASP A 261 -5.23 27.72 -33.07
C ASP A 261 -6.50 28.11 -33.86
N THR A 262 -7.27 27.10 -34.27
CA THR A 262 -8.59 27.29 -34.89
C THR A 262 -9.55 27.83 -33.84
N ARG A 263 -9.84 29.13 -33.89
CA ARG A 263 -10.97 29.73 -33.17
C ARG A 263 -12.26 29.21 -33.80
N GLU A 264 -13.05 28.47 -33.03
CA GLU A 264 -14.45 28.19 -33.34
C GLU A 264 -15.20 29.52 -33.46
N ASN A 265 -15.74 29.81 -34.64
CA ASN A 265 -16.68 30.90 -34.83
C ASN A 265 -18.07 30.45 -34.34
N PRO A 266 -18.74 31.25 -33.49
CA PRO A 266 -20.12 31.00 -33.10
C PRO A 266 -21.02 31.44 -34.26
N THR A 267 -21.94 30.58 -34.68
CA THR A 267 -23.06 30.99 -35.55
C THR A 267 -24.33 31.08 -34.72
N LEU A 268 -25.00 32.21 -34.95
CA LEU A 268 -26.25 32.73 -34.40
C LEU A 268 -27.40 31.70 -34.33
#